data_AF-A0A1Y3B9Q0-F1
#
_entry.id   AF-A0A1Y3B9Q0-F1
#
_cell.length_a   1.000
_cell.length_b   1.000
_cell.length_c   1.000
_cell.angle_alpha   90.00
_cell.angle_beta   90.00
_cell.angle_gamma   90.00
#
_symmetry.space_group_name_H-M   'P 1'
#
loop_
_entity.id
_entity.type
_entity.pdbx_description
1 polymer ?
#
loop_
_entity_poly.entity_id
_entity_poly.type
_entity_poly.pdbx_seq_one_letter_code
_entity_poly.pdbx_strand_id
1 'polypeptide(L)'
;MYGWMLLYFIINCLVAQALGHLIAILTMGDFIALAIMMPGVEVLTLLLSNVATPIRRLHYIFQFLANFAPIRFGLEAILLLQYGFDRCGRKEVQKILLKLKMEDDEHEHHETYFLSTIIMLIINLIIYRLLAIILLLIKTNRYENRRKRALRIENSNQNLKPLNIIIPGLQCHHELNIKRIQV
;
A
#
# COMPACT_ATOMS: atom_id res chain seq x y z
N MET A 1 23.08 6.60 -14.58
CA MET A 1 22.50 7.56 -13.61
C MET A 1 21.05 7.93 -13.93
N TYR A 2 20.74 8.48 -15.12
CA TYR A 2 19.36 8.90 -15.46
C TYR A 2 18.31 7.77 -15.45
N GLY A 3 18.67 6.57 -15.91
CA GLY A 3 17.78 5.41 -15.84
C GLY A 3 17.41 5.01 -14.40
N TRP A 4 18.38 5.07 -13.48
CA TRP A 4 18.15 4.84 -12.05
C TRP A 4 17.23 5.91 -11.44
N MET A 5 17.42 7.18 -11.80
CA MET A 5 16.52 8.27 -11.36
C MET A 5 15.09 8.06 -11.85
N LEU A 6 14.90 7.65 -13.11
CA LEU A 6 13.57 7.40 -13.68
C LEU A 6 12.89 6.19 -13.01
N LEU A 7 13.59 5.07 -12.89
CA LEU A 7 13.09 3.88 -12.19
C LEU A 7 12.68 4.22 -10.75
N TYR A 8 13.51 5.00 -10.07
CA TYR A 8 13.28 5.42 -8.71
C TYR A 8 12.06 6.34 -8.57
N PHE A 9 11.88 7.28 -9.49
CA PHE A 9 10.73 8.17 -9.54
C PHE A 9 9.44 7.37 -9.74
N ILE A 10 9.45 6.38 -10.65
CA ILE A 10 8.30 5.49 -10.89
C ILE A 10 7.94 4.73 -9.60
N ILE A 11 8.92 4.15 -8.90
CA ILE A 11 8.67 3.42 -7.65
C ILE A 11 8.06 4.34 -6.59
N ASN A 12 8.59 5.55 -6.42
CA ASN A 12 8.03 6.52 -5.47
C ASN A 12 6.59 6.90 -5.79
N CYS A 13 6.29 7.18 -7.07
CA CYS A 13 4.93 7.45 -7.52
C CYS A 13 3.98 6.28 -7.21
N LEU A 14 4.42 5.03 -7.42
CA LEU A 14 3.62 3.85 -7.12
C LEU A 14 3.34 3.68 -5.62
N VAL A 15 4.34 3.96 -4.77
CA VAL A 15 4.21 3.90 -3.30
C VAL A 15 3.29 5.02 -2.81
N ALA A 16 3.48 6.25 -3.28
CA ALA A 16 2.62 7.39 -2.95
C ALA A 16 1.17 7.13 -3.37
N GLN A 17 0.97 6.55 -4.56
CA GLN A 17 -0.35 6.14 -5.03
C GLN A 17 -0.97 5.07 -4.13
N ALA A 18 -0.19 4.08 -3.67
CA ALA A 18 -0.67 3.04 -2.76
C ALA A 18 -1.15 3.63 -1.42
N LEU A 19 -0.38 4.56 -0.86
CA LEU A 19 -0.74 5.28 0.36
C LEU A 19 -1.99 6.16 0.16
N GLY A 20 -2.09 6.85 -0.97
CA GLY A 20 -3.27 7.65 -1.31
C GLY A 20 -4.54 6.81 -1.40
N HIS A 21 -4.46 5.63 -2.04
CA HIS A 21 -5.59 4.68 -2.08
C HIS A 21 -5.98 4.18 -0.70
N LEU A 22 -5.00 3.89 0.17
CA LEU A 22 -5.24 3.47 1.54
C LEU A 22 -6.05 4.54 2.31
N ILE A 23 -5.63 5.81 2.21
CA ILE A 23 -6.30 6.94 2.86
C ILE A 23 -7.71 7.12 2.30
N ALA A 24 -7.87 7.06 0.98
CA ALA A 24 -9.19 7.17 0.33
C ALA A 24 -10.17 6.07 0.78
N ILE A 25 -9.67 4.84 0.92
CA ILE A 25 -10.47 3.74 1.47
C ILE A 25 -10.81 4.03 2.94
N LEU A 26 -9.86 4.53 3.74
CA LEU A 26 -10.08 4.85 5.16
C LEU A 26 -11.19 5.90 5.35
N THR A 27 -11.18 6.95 4.53
CA THR A 27 -12.17 8.04 4.57
C THR A 27 -13.50 7.70 3.90
N MET A 28 -13.66 6.50 3.32
CA MET A 28 -14.86 6.11 2.56
C MET A 28 -15.17 7.05 1.38
N GLY A 29 -14.16 7.77 0.87
CA GLY A 29 -14.36 8.78 -0.17
C GLY A 29 -14.94 10.11 0.31
N ASP A 30 -15.02 10.37 1.62
CA ASP A 30 -15.30 11.72 2.12
C ASP A 30 -14.16 12.67 1.73
N PHE A 31 -14.47 13.64 0.88
CA PHE A 31 -13.51 14.59 0.33
C PHE A 31 -12.87 15.48 1.40
N ILE A 32 -13.62 15.94 2.40
CA ILE A 32 -13.09 16.83 3.44
C ILE A 32 -12.10 16.05 4.30
N ALA A 33 -12.48 14.85 4.72
CA ALA A 33 -11.59 13.97 5.49
C ALA A 33 -10.34 13.61 4.68
N LEU A 34 -10.48 13.33 3.38
CA LEU A 34 -9.34 13.05 2.49
C LEU A 34 -8.39 14.24 2.39
N ALA A 35 -8.93 15.44 2.17
CA ALA A 35 -8.18 16.68 1.99
C ALA A 35 -7.38 17.07 3.24
N ILE A 36 -7.84 16.70 4.43
CA ILE A 36 -7.13 16.94 5.69
C ILE A 36 -6.10 15.81 5.95
N MET A 37 -6.50 14.55 5.75
CA MET A 37 -5.68 13.39 6.11
C MET A 37 -4.46 13.22 5.19
N MET A 38 -4.60 13.45 3.88
CA MET A 38 -3.48 13.32 2.94
C MET A 38 -2.27 14.19 3.32
N PRO A 39 -2.39 15.53 3.42
CA PRO A 39 -1.27 16.37 3.81
C PRO A 39 -0.80 16.09 5.26
N GLY A 40 -1.70 15.71 6.17
CA GLY A 40 -1.32 15.32 7.53
C GLY A 40 -0.38 14.11 7.56
N VAL A 41 -0.70 13.06 6.78
CA VAL A 41 0.16 11.88 6.64
C VAL A 41 1.47 12.23 5.93
N GLU A 42 1.42 13.11 4.93
CA GLU A 42 2.62 13.56 4.20
C GLU A 42 3.57 14.35 5.10
N VAL A 43 3.06 15.27 5.92
CA VAL A 43 3.86 15.98 6.93
C VAL A 43 4.45 15.01 7.95
N LEU A 44 3.66 14.03 8.43
CA LEU A 44 4.17 13.04 9.39
C LEU A 44 5.31 12.20 8.79
N THR A 45 5.16 11.74 7.55
CA THR A 45 6.19 10.96 6.86
C THR A 45 7.42 11.80 6.51
N LEU A 46 7.25 13.10 6.26
CA LEU A 46 8.37 14.04 6.11
C LEU A 46 9.11 14.27 7.45
N LEU A 47 8.41 14.39 8.57
CA LEU A 47 9.02 14.52 9.90
C LEU A 47 9.79 13.25 10.30
N LEU A 48 9.30 12.09 9.88
CA LEU A 48 9.98 10.80 10.03
C LEU A 48 11.05 10.55 8.95
N SER A 49 11.33 11.54 8.09
CA SER A 49 12.43 11.48 7.13
C SER A 49 13.71 12.03 7.74
N ASN A 50 14.86 11.67 7.16
CA ASN A 50 16.15 12.18 7.58
C ASN A 50 16.31 13.70 7.36
N VAL A 51 15.43 14.36 6.58
CA VAL A 51 15.56 15.78 6.22
C VAL A 51 15.29 16.74 7.37
N ALA A 52 14.30 16.45 8.22
CA ALA A 52 13.99 17.29 9.37
C ALA A 52 14.99 17.05 10.51
N THR A 53 15.12 15.79 10.91
CA THR A 53 16.05 15.35 11.96
C THR A 53 16.66 14.01 11.58
N PRO A 54 17.98 13.81 11.76
CA PRO A 54 18.61 12.51 11.52
C PRO A 54 17.92 11.44 12.37
N ILE A 55 17.37 10.42 11.71
CA ILE A 55 16.55 9.38 12.34
C ILE A 55 17.35 8.61 13.38
N ARG A 56 18.66 8.41 13.15
CA ARG A 56 19.60 7.82 14.12
C ARG A 56 19.62 8.55 15.48
N ARG A 57 19.12 9.80 15.57
CA ARG A 57 19.02 10.58 16.83
C ARG A 57 17.65 10.49 17.50
N LEU A 58 16.63 9.98 16.81
CA LEU A 58 15.28 9.84 17.37
C LEU A 58 15.21 8.64 18.31
N HIS A 59 14.21 8.62 19.18
CA HIS A 59 13.90 7.47 20.02
C HIS A 59 13.60 6.22 19.18
N TYR A 60 13.89 5.02 19.70
CA TYR A 60 13.79 3.76 18.93
C TYR A 60 12.40 3.51 18.32
N ILE A 61 11.33 3.99 18.96
CA ILE A 61 9.96 3.91 18.43
C ILE A 61 9.83 4.69 17.12
N PHE A 62 10.37 5.91 17.06
CA PHE A 62 10.33 6.72 15.85
C PHE A 62 11.28 6.18 14.78
N GLN A 63 12.40 5.57 15.17
CA GLN A 63 13.27 4.86 14.22
C GLN A 63 12.53 3.68 13.56
N PHE A 64 11.76 2.93 14.34
CA PHE A 64 10.92 1.86 13.82
C PHE A 64 9.82 2.38 12.89
N LEU A 65 9.09 3.43 13.32
CA LEU A 65 8.06 4.07 12.49
C LEU A 65 8.62 4.64 11.18
N ALA A 66 9.84 5.15 11.21
CA ALA A 66 10.50 5.69 10.02
C ALA A 66 10.78 4.62 8.94
N ASN A 67 10.78 3.33 9.28
CA ASN A 67 10.87 2.26 8.28
C ASN A 67 9.59 2.09 7.46
N PHE A 68 8.48 2.63 7.96
CA PHE A 68 7.20 2.69 7.26
C PHE A 68 6.96 4.09 6.65
N ALA A 69 7.97 4.95 6.55
CA ALA A 69 7.83 6.26 5.93
C ALA A 69 8.45 6.25 4.52
N PRO A 70 7.68 6.12 3.43
CA PRO A 70 8.22 6.09 2.07
C PRO A 70 9.10 7.30 1.74
N ILE A 71 8.70 8.47 2.20
CA ILE A 71 9.39 9.75 1.96
C ILE A 71 10.83 9.72 2.47
N ARG A 72 11.10 9.01 3.58
CA ARG A 72 12.47 8.81 4.08
C ARG A 72 13.35 8.20 3.00
N PHE A 73 13.00 7.01 2.55
CA PHE A 73 13.76 6.29 1.54
C PHE A 73 13.77 7.07 0.23
N GLY A 74 12.64 7.72 -0.09
CA GLY A 74 12.43 8.77 -1.10
C GLY A 74 13.59 9.76 -1.22
N LEU A 75 13.84 10.44 -0.11
CA LEU A 75 14.81 11.52 -0.03
C LEU A 75 16.23 10.97 0.08
N GLU A 76 16.45 9.90 0.83
CA GLU A 76 17.76 9.26 0.98
C GLU A 76 18.35 8.83 -0.36
N ALA A 77 17.57 8.14 -1.21
CA ALA A 77 18.09 7.68 -2.49
C ALA A 77 18.32 8.82 -3.50
N ILE A 78 17.50 9.87 -3.49
CA ILE A 78 17.74 11.07 -4.32
C ILE A 78 19.04 11.75 -3.89
N LEU A 79 19.23 11.92 -2.59
CA LEU A 79 20.45 12.51 -2.04
C LEU A 79 21.68 11.68 -2.38
N LEU A 80 21.60 10.34 -2.30
CA LEU A 80 22.70 9.46 -2.71
C LEU A 80 22.98 9.53 -4.21
N LEU A 81 21.96 9.56 -5.08
CA LEU A 81 22.15 9.72 -6.53
C LEU A 81 22.79 11.06 -6.90
N GLN A 82 22.47 12.11 -6.15
CA GLN A 82 22.93 13.47 -6.44
C GLN A 82 24.25 13.83 -5.76
N TYR A 83 24.56 13.23 -4.61
CA TYR A 83 25.68 13.61 -3.76
C TYR A 83 26.59 12.44 -3.35
N GLY A 84 26.17 11.21 -3.58
CA GLY A 84 26.94 10.00 -3.27
C GLY A 84 27.79 9.50 -4.46
N PHE A 85 28.18 8.22 -4.37
CA PHE A 85 29.08 7.52 -5.32
C PHE A 85 30.46 8.19 -5.46
N ASP A 86 31.20 7.92 -6.54
CA ASP A 86 32.56 8.43 -6.84
C ASP A 86 32.67 9.96 -7.05
N ARG A 87 31.73 10.74 -6.51
CA ARG A 87 31.74 12.22 -6.58
C ARG A 87 32.76 12.85 -5.63
N CYS A 88 33.14 12.16 -4.56
CA CYS A 88 34.15 12.60 -3.61
C CYS A 88 35.37 11.65 -3.67
N GLY A 89 36.57 12.15 -3.34
CA GLY A 89 37.75 11.29 -3.20
C GLY A 89 37.63 10.30 -2.04
N ARG A 90 38.56 9.34 -1.94
CA ARG A 90 38.55 8.25 -0.93
C ARG A 90 38.54 8.68 0.55
N LYS A 91 38.69 9.97 0.86
CA LYS A 91 38.65 10.54 2.22
C LYS A 91 37.81 11.82 2.31
N GLU A 92 36.95 12.03 1.33
CA GLU A 92 36.08 13.19 1.25
C GLU A 92 34.64 12.72 1.32
N VAL A 93 33.82 13.41 2.11
CA VAL A 93 32.38 13.17 2.19
C VAL A 93 31.66 14.48 1.93
N GLN A 94 30.56 14.40 1.17
CA GLN A 94 29.75 15.56 0.92
C GLN A 94 29.02 16.01 2.20
N LYS A 95 29.16 17.29 2.55
CA LYS A 95 28.63 17.88 3.80
C LYS A 95 27.15 17.58 4.09
N ILE A 96 26.33 17.42 3.04
CA ILE A 96 24.90 17.11 3.20
C ILE A 96 24.68 15.67 3.69
N LEU A 97 25.42 14.70 3.17
CA LEU A 97 25.34 13.29 3.58
C LEU A 97 25.87 13.11 5.01
N LEU A 98 26.96 13.81 5.35
CA LEU A 98 27.49 13.91 6.71
C LEU A 98 26.45 14.44 7.71
N LYS A 99 25.80 15.56 7.37
CA LYS A 99 24.80 16.19 8.24
C LYS A 99 23.61 15.25 8.52
N LEU A 100 23.24 14.43 7.54
CA LEU A 100 22.13 13.49 7.63
C LEU A 100 22.54 12.13 8.22
N LYS A 101 23.81 11.96 8.61
CA LYS A 101 24.38 10.72 9.15
C LYS A 101 24.18 9.52 8.22
N MET A 102 24.31 9.74 6.92
CA MET A 102 24.30 8.66 5.91
C MET A 102 25.71 8.10 5.66
N GLU A 103 26.66 8.43 6.53
CA GLU A 103 28.01 7.88 6.53
C GLU A 103 27.98 6.52 7.22
N ASP A 104 28.24 5.49 6.45
CA ASP A 104 29.13 4.42 6.89
C ASP A 104 30.34 4.52 5.95
N ASP A 105 31.54 4.59 6.53
CA ASP A 105 32.80 5.16 6.02
C ASP A 105 33.39 4.57 4.71
N GLU A 106 32.63 3.81 3.92
CA GLU A 106 33.11 3.18 2.70
C GLU A 106 32.26 3.59 1.48
N HIS A 107 32.90 4.08 0.42
CA HIS A 107 32.24 4.37 -0.87
C HIS A 107 31.45 3.17 -1.42
N GLU A 108 31.89 1.94 -1.13
CA GLU A 108 31.21 0.68 -1.45
C GLU A 108 29.87 0.52 -0.70
N HIS A 109 29.73 1.19 0.44
CA HIS A 109 28.51 1.22 1.24
C HIS A 109 27.40 2.05 0.57
N HIS A 110 27.74 3.02 -0.28
CA HIS A 110 26.72 3.84 -0.96
C HIS A 110 25.87 3.03 -1.95
N GLU A 111 26.48 2.08 -2.67
CA GLU A 111 25.75 1.25 -3.64
C GLU A 111 24.80 0.27 -2.94
N THR A 112 25.32 -0.42 -1.92
CA THR A 112 24.54 -1.38 -1.12
C THR A 112 23.42 -0.67 -0.35
N TYR A 113 23.70 0.50 0.24
CA TYR A 113 22.70 1.31 0.91
C TYR A 113 21.64 1.84 -0.06
N PHE A 114 22.04 2.27 -1.26
CA PHE A 114 21.09 2.69 -2.30
C PHE A 114 20.13 1.55 -2.70
N LEU A 115 20.67 0.34 -2.92
CA LEU A 115 19.83 -0.83 -3.21
C LEU A 115 18.91 -1.18 -2.04
N SER A 116 19.40 -1.10 -0.80
CA SER A 116 18.57 -1.33 0.39
C SER A 116 17.40 -0.34 0.48
N THR A 117 17.63 0.90 0.07
CA THR A 117 16.61 1.98 0.03
C THR A 117 15.52 1.66 -1.00
N ILE A 118 15.90 1.16 -2.17
CA ILE A 118 14.94 0.70 -3.20
C ILE A 118 14.13 -0.50 -2.70
N ILE A 119 14.80 -1.48 -2.08
CA ILE A 119 14.13 -2.67 -1.52
C ILE A 119 13.11 -2.25 -0.46
N MET A 120 13.47 -1.33 0.45
CA MET A 120 12.55 -0.82 1.46
C MET A 120 11.35 -0.07 0.87
N LEU A 121 11.53 0.66 -0.23
CA LEU A 121 10.40 1.26 -0.96
C LEU A 121 9.47 0.21 -1.56
N ILE A 122 10.02 -0.84 -2.15
CA ILE A 122 9.23 -1.95 -2.70
C ILE A 122 8.48 -2.69 -1.58
N ILE A 123 9.11 -2.91 -0.44
CA ILE A 123 8.46 -3.50 0.74
C ILE A 123 7.31 -2.60 1.21
N ASN A 124 7.54 -1.29 1.33
CA ASN A 124 6.48 -0.33 1.67
C ASN A 124 5.33 -0.36 0.66
N LEU A 125 5.63 -0.41 -0.65
CA LEU A 125 4.61 -0.55 -1.69
C LEU A 125 3.73 -1.77 -1.45
N ILE A 126 4.34 -2.93 -1.22
CA ILE A 126 3.63 -4.19 -0.99
C ILE A 126 2.79 -4.09 0.28
N ILE A 127 3.36 -3.60 1.38
CA ILE A 127 2.65 -3.44 2.66
C ILE A 127 1.42 -2.55 2.49
N TYR A 128 1.55 -1.37 1.88
CA TYR A 128 0.43 -0.45 1.72
C TYR A 128 -0.64 -0.99 0.78
N ARG A 129 -0.26 -1.70 -0.28
CA ARG A 129 -1.22 -2.37 -1.18
C ARG A 129 -1.97 -3.49 -0.46
N LEU A 130 -1.28 -4.31 0.31
CA LEU A 130 -1.91 -5.38 1.10
C LEU A 130 -2.87 -4.79 2.14
N LEU A 131 -2.46 -3.76 2.88
CA LEU A 131 -3.31 -3.07 3.85
C LEU A 131 -4.55 -2.46 3.17
N ALA A 132 -4.39 -1.85 2.00
CA ALA A 132 -5.49 -1.28 1.24
C ALA A 132 -6.49 -2.37 0.81
N ILE A 133 -6.00 -3.51 0.30
CA ILE A 133 -6.84 -4.65 -0.08
C ILE A 133 -7.56 -5.23 1.14
N ILE A 134 -6.86 -5.44 2.25
CA ILE A 134 -7.44 -5.96 3.49
C ILE A 134 -8.54 -5.02 3.99
N LEU A 135 -8.28 -3.72 4.05
CA LEU A 135 -9.28 -2.73 4.47
C LEU A 135 -10.48 -2.67 3.52
N LEU A 136 -10.23 -2.75 2.21
CA LEU A 136 -11.30 -2.79 1.21
C LEU A 136 -12.18 -4.03 1.39
N LEU A 137 -11.58 -5.20 1.62
CA LEU A 137 -12.30 -6.44 1.90
C LEU A 137 -13.12 -6.32 3.18
N ILE A 138 -12.55 -5.79 4.26
CA ILE A 138 -13.27 -5.58 5.53
C ILE A 138 -14.47 -4.64 5.34
N LYS A 139 -14.26 -3.51 4.64
CA LYS A 139 -15.30 -2.49 4.45
C LYS A 139 -16.40 -2.96 3.49
N THR A 140 -16.04 -3.62 2.40
CA THR A 140 -17.01 -4.11 1.40
C THR A 140 -17.82 -5.28 1.96
N ASN A 141 -17.18 -6.14 2.75
CA ASN A 141 -17.76 -7.37 3.27
C ASN A 141 -18.41 -7.21 4.65
N ARG A 142 -18.89 -6.01 4.98
CA ARG A 142 -19.58 -5.74 6.25
C ARG A 142 -20.78 -6.68 6.45
N TYR A 143 -20.91 -7.20 7.67
CA TYR A 143 -21.99 -8.12 8.05
C TYR A 143 -23.39 -7.57 7.73
N GLU A 144 -23.59 -6.26 7.90
CA GLU A 144 -24.85 -5.60 7.51
C GLU A 144 -25.14 -5.70 6.01
N ASN A 145 -24.14 -5.56 5.14
CA ASN A 145 -24.32 -5.72 3.71
C ASN A 145 -24.65 -7.17 3.34
N ARG A 146 -24.01 -8.14 4.00
CA ARG A 146 -24.36 -9.56 3.86
C ARG A 146 -25.80 -9.82 4.29
N ARG A 147 -26.21 -9.31 5.45
CA ARG A 147 -27.58 -9.44 5.98
C ARG A 147 -28.61 -8.79 5.06
N LYS A 148 -28.36 -7.55 4.61
CA LYS A 148 -29.21 -6.83 3.65
C LYS A 148 -29.29 -7.53 2.28
N ARG A 149 -28.22 -8.21 1.85
CA ARG A 149 -28.22 -9.02 0.63
C ARG A 149 -29.02 -10.29 0.81
N ALA A 150 -28.82 -11.02 1.91
CA ALA A 150 -29.59 -12.23 2.23
C ALA A 150 -31.09 -11.93 2.33
N LEU A 151 -31.47 -10.85 3.03
CA LEU A 151 -32.85 -10.38 3.11
C LEU A 151 -33.43 -10.04 1.73
N ARG A 152 -32.66 -9.38 0.85
CA ARG A 152 -33.12 -9.10 -0.53
C ARG A 152 -33.32 -10.37 -1.35
N ILE A 153 -32.46 -11.36 -1.21
CA ILE A 153 -32.60 -12.66 -1.89
C ILE A 153 -33.82 -13.41 -1.36
N GLU A 154 -34.02 -13.44 -0.05
CA GLU A 154 -35.19 -14.04 0.59
C GLU A 154 -36.49 -13.36 0.13
N ASN A 155 -36.55 -12.03 0.16
CA ASN A 155 -37.70 -11.28 -0.33
C ASN A 155 -37.92 -11.50 -1.83
N SER A 156 -36.86 -11.59 -2.63
CA SER A 156 -36.96 -11.90 -4.07
C SER A 156 -37.49 -13.31 -4.29
N ASN A 157 -37.08 -14.29 -3.48
CA ASN A 157 -37.56 -15.67 -3.55
C ASN A 157 -39.02 -15.81 -3.10
N GLN A 158 -39.45 -15.04 -2.09
CA GLN A 158 -40.84 -15.00 -1.65
C GLN A 158 -41.75 -14.29 -2.67
N ASN A 159 -41.24 -13.28 -3.38
CA ASN A 159 -41.96 -12.54 -4.42
C ASN A 159 -41.84 -13.17 -5.82
N LEU A 160 -41.02 -14.22 -5.98
CA LEU A 160 -41.01 -15.06 -7.17
C LEU A 160 -42.32 -15.84 -7.20
N LYS A 161 -43.35 -15.24 -7.80
CA LYS A 161 -44.50 -15.99 -8.30
C LYS A 161 -43.97 -17.07 -9.23
N PRO A 162 -44.49 -18.31 -9.20
CA PRO A 162 -44.16 -19.31 -10.20
C PRO A 162 -44.45 -18.70 -11.57
N LEU A 163 -43.39 -18.35 -12.29
CA LEU A 163 -43.51 -17.83 -13.64
C LEU A 163 -44.00 -19.02 -14.45
N ASN A 164 -45.26 -18.94 -14.90
CA ASN A 164 -45.85 -19.81 -15.92
C ASN A 164 -45.22 -19.52 -17.30
N ILE A 165 -43.91 -19.32 -17.33
CA ILE A 165 -43.14 -19.17 -18.55
C ILE A 165 -42.73 -20.58 -18.93
N ILE A 166 -43.47 -21.13 -19.89
CA ILE A 166 -43.06 -22.31 -20.63
C ILE A 166 -41.79 -21.92 -21.39
N ILE A 167 -40.62 -22.29 -20.86
CA ILE A 167 -39.36 -22.17 -21.60
C ILE A 167 -39.32 -23.36 -22.57
N PRO A 168 -39.48 -23.15 -23.88
CA PRO A 168 -39.47 -24.25 -24.84
C PRO A 168 -38.07 -24.87 -24.83
N GLY A 169 -37.98 -26.17 -24.52
CA GLY A 169 -36.72 -26.93 -24.51
C GLY A 169 -36.16 -27.31 -23.13
N LEU A 170 -36.76 -26.87 -22.02
CA LEU A 170 -36.36 -27.25 -20.65
C LEU A 170 -37.38 -28.12 -19.91
N GLN A 171 -38.38 -28.65 -20.63
CA GLN A 171 -39.31 -29.66 -20.11
C GLN A 171 -38.61 -31.02 -19.99
N CYS A 172 -37.81 -31.20 -18.95
CA CYS A 172 -37.64 -32.50 -18.33
C CYS A 172 -38.33 -32.45 -16.97
N HIS A 173 -39.60 -32.86 -16.94
CA HIS A 173 -40.18 -33.46 -15.73
C HIS A 173 -39.30 -34.67 -15.37
N HIS A 174 -38.32 -34.47 -14.52
CA HIS A 174 -37.75 -35.54 -13.72
C HIS A 174 -38.19 -35.27 -12.28
N GLU A 175 -39.31 -35.89 -11.92
CA GLU A 175 -39.58 -36.17 -10.51
C GLU A 175 -38.40 -37.01 -10.00
N LEU A 176 -37.62 -36.44 -9.08
CA LEU A 176 -36.57 -37.14 -8.34
C LEU A 176 -37.22 -38.20 -7.45
N ASN A 177 -37.53 -39.36 -8.02
CA ASN A 177 -37.95 -40.53 -7.26
C ASN A 177 -36.72 -41.19 -6.63
N ILE A 178 -36.39 -40.79 -5.40
CA ILE A 178 -35.38 -41.47 -4.58
C ILE A 178 -35.97 -42.83 -4.15
N LYS A 179 -35.64 -43.89 -4.89
CA LYS A 179 -35.93 -45.25 -4.44
C LYS A 179 -35.07 -45.57 -3.20
N ARG A 180 -35.71 -45.73 -2.04
CA ARG A 180 -35.07 -46.37 -0.87
C ARG A 180 -34.92 -47.85 -1.16
N ILE A 181 -33.67 -48.31 -1.18
CA ILE A 181 -33.34 -49.74 -1.17
C ILE A 181 -33.48 -50.20 0.28
N GLN A 182 -34.42 -51.10 0.56
CA GLN A 182 -34.48 -51.83 1.82
C GLN A 182 -33.48 -52.98 1.74
N VAL A 183 -32.60 -53.07 2.74
CA VAL A 183 -31.70 -54.20 2.98
C VAL A 183 -32.41 -55.21 3.88
#